data_AF-A0A1W9IQB9-F1
#
_entry.id   AF-A0A1W9IQB9-F1
#
_cell.length_a   1.000
_cell.length_b   1.000
_cell.length_c   1.000
_cell.angle_alpha   90.00
_cell.angle_beta   90.00
_cell.angle_gamma   90.00
#
_symmetry.space_group_name_H-M   'P 1'
#
loop_
_entity.id
_entity.type
_entity.pdbx_description
1 polymer ?
#
loop_
_entity_poly.entity_id
_entity_poly.type
_entity_poly.pdbx_seq_one_letter_code
_entity_poly.pdbx_strand_id
1 'polypeptide(L)'
;MGLTSSGKPADGGSSPSDFTWTPDAQEKLDRLPAFVKSMVQGSVETYARKQGFKTITLQVMDDSKNDTANGMAWSREAEQRLENIPDFIRPMARKEVERLAKERGVSTITAQVMDEAKDKFLKFM
;
A
#
# COMPACT_ATOMS: atom_id res chain seq x y z
N MET A 1 31.47 -33.44 3.03
CA MET A 1 31.20 -32.10 3.59
C MET A 1 30.40 -31.32 2.55
N GLY A 2 29.14 -30.90 2.68
CA GLY A 2 27.92 -31.31 3.39
C GLY A 2 26.78 -30.72 2.52
N LEU A 3 25.91 -31.52 1.91
CA LEU A 3 24.52 -31.80 2.32
C LEU A 3 23.82 -30.65 3.08
N THR A 4 23.02 -29.84 2.39
CA THR A 4 21.58 -29.57 2.66
C THR A 4 20.95 -29.12 1.33
N SER A 5 20.26 -30.02 0.62
CA SER A 5 18.81 -30.29 0.65
C SER A 5 17.97 -29.40 -0.29
N SER A 6 17.69 -30.01 -1.44
CA SER A 6 16.51 -29.90 -2.31
C SER A 6 15.29 -29.13 -1.76
N GLY A 7 14.70 -28.30 -2.62
CA GLY A 7 13.37 -27.71 -2.44
C GLY A 7 12.77 -27.31 -3.79
N LYS A 8 12.25 -28.30 -4.53
CA LYS A 8 11.41 -28.13 -5.73
C LYS A 8 9.97 -27.72 -5.31
N PRO A 9 9.12 -27.29 -6.27
CA PRO A 9 8.31 -26.09 -6.23
C PRO A 9 6.98 -26.28 -5.48
N ALA A 10 6.46 -25.22 -4.86
CA ALA A 10 5.09 -25.20 -4.36
C ALA A 10 4.21 -24.44 -5.36
N ASP A 11 3.73 -25.16 -6.37
CA ASP A 11 2.48 -24.83 -7.05
C ASP A 11 1.34 -25.25 -6.10
N GLY A 12 0.47 -24.31 -5.75
CA GLY A 12 -0.48 -24.47 -4.66
C GLY A 12 -1.59 -23.43 -4.61
N GLY A 13 -2.23 -23.19 -5.77
CA GLY A 13 -3.64 -22.81 -5.86
C GLY A 13 -4.02 -21.33 -5.63
N SER A 14 -4.21 -20.59 -6.74
CA SER A 14 -5.44 -19.82 -7.03
C SER A 14 -5.23 -18.91 -8.24
N SER A 15 -5.90 -19.24 -9.36
CA SER A 15 -6.09 -18.45 -10.60
C SER A 15 -4.84 -17.92 -11.31
N PRO A 16 -4.79 -17.91 -12.65
CA PRO A 16 -3.72 -17.21 -13.37
C PRO A 16 -3.94 -15.70 -13.23
N SER A 17 -3.52 -15.13 -12.10
CA SER A 17 -3.38 -13.70 -11.97
C SER A 17 -2.37 -13.24 -13.03
N ASP A 18 -2.75 -12.33 -13.93
CA ASP A 18 -1.84 -11.62 -14.84
C ASP A 18 -0.73 -10.80 -14.11
N PHE A 19 -0.65 -10.93 -12.79
CA PHE A 19 0.19 -10.16 -11.88
C PHE A 19 1.34 -11.00 -11.34
N THR A 20 2.56 -10.52 -11.51
CA THR A 20 3.79 -11.14 -11.00
C THR A 20 4.01 -10.74 -9.54
N TRP A 21 3.81 -11.65 -8.61
CA TRP A 21 4.09 -11.42 -7.19
C TRP A 21 5.58 -11.59 -6.89
N THR A 22 6.16 -10.64 -6.16
CA THR A 22 7.53 -10.79 -5.66
C THR A 22 7.59 -11.79 -4.50
N PRO A 23 8.71 -12.51 -4.31
CA PRO A 23 8.85 -13.51 -3.24
C PRO A 23 8.59 -12.92 -1.85
N ASP A 24 9.00 -11.67 -1.62
CA ASP A 24 8.79 -10.97 -0.35
C ASP A 24 7.29 -10.65 -0.10
N ALA A 25 6.56 -10.21 -1.13
CA ALA A 25 5.12 -10.00 -1.05
C ALA A 25 4.35 -11.31 -0.81
N GLN A 26 4.76 -12.38 -1.49
CA GLN A 26 4.15 -13.70 -1.34
C GLN A 26 4.39 -14.28 0.05
N GLU A 27 5.58 -14.14 0.62
CA GLU A 27 5.89 -14.57 2.00
C GLU A 27 4.99 -13.84 3.02
N LYS A 28 4.79 -12.52 2.86
CA LYS A 28 3.87 -11.78 3.72
C LYS A 28 2.42 -12.22 3.59
N LEU A 29 1.97 -12.54 2.38
CA LEU A 29 0.65 -13.13 2.19
C LEU A 29 0.60 -14.48 2.90
N ASP A 30 1.63 -15.31 2.74
CA ASP A 30 1.65 -16.67 3.26
C ASP A 30 1.60 -16.75 4.80
N ARG A 31 2.12 -15.70 5.45
CA ARG A 31 2.09 -15.54 6.91
C ARG A 31 0.70 -15.24 7.49
N LEU A 32 -0.28 -14.86 6.66
CA LEU A 32 -1.62 -14.51 7.11
C LEU A 32 -2.55 -15.73 7.16
N PRO A 33 -3.65 -15.72 7.94
CA PRO A 33 -4.66 -16.77 7.89
C PRO A 33 -5.33 -16.84 6.50
N ALA A 34 -5.75 -18.03 6.05
CA ALA A 34 -6.30 -18.26 4.71
C ALA A 34 -7.42 -17.28 4.32
N PHE A 35 -8.32 -16.94 5.24
CA PHE A 35 -9.38 -15.95 5.03
C PHE A 35 -8.84 -14.54 4.71
N VAL A 36 -7.79 -14.12 5.42
CA VAL A 36 -7.15 -12.81 5.23
C VAL A 36 -6.29 -12.80 3.97
N LYS A 37 -5.65 -13.92 3.62
CA LYS A 37 -4.89 -14.07 2.37
C LYS A 37 -5.77 -13.75 1.16
N SER A 38 -6.90 -14.42 1.02
CA SER A 38 -7.82 -14.19 -0.12
C SER A 38 -8.32 -12.75 -0.18
N MET A 39 -8.61 -12.14 0.97
CA MET A 39 -9.06 -10.76 1.03
C MET A 39 -7.97 -9.78 0.59
N VAL A 40 -6.76 -9.93 1.14
CA VAL A 40 -5.61 -9.08 0.78
C VAL A 40 -5.23 -9.27 -0.67
N GLN A 41 -5.10 -10.52 -1.14
CA GLN A 41 -4.74 -10.83 -2.52
C GLN A 41 -5.71 -10.15 -3.51
N GLY A 42 -7.03 -10.29 -3.30
CA GLY A 42 -8.04 -9.66 -4.14
C GLY A 42 -8.00 -8.13 -4.11
N SER A 43 -7.79 -7.51 -2.94
CA SER A 43 -7.60 -6.05 -2.83
C SER A 43 -6.35 -5.59 -3.58
N VAL A 44 -5.23 -6.30 -3.43
CA VAL A 44 -3.95 -5.93 -4.05
C VAL A 44 -4.01 -6.11 -5.56
N GLU A 45 -4.61 -7.19 -6.05
CA GLU A 45 -4.82 -7.43 -7.49
C GLU A 45 -5.74 -6.37 -8.10
N THR A 46 -6.81 -5.99 -7.40
CA THR A 46 -7.72 -4.92 -7.84
C THR A 46 -6.98 -3.58 -7.91
N TYR A 47 -6.20 -3.25 -6.88
CA TYR A 47 -5.38 -2.04 -6.84
C TYR A 47 -4.32 -2.05 -7.94
N ALA A 48 -3.59 -3.14 -8.12
CA ALA A 48 -2.56 -3.31 -9.15
C ALA A 48 -3.16 -3.18 -10.57
N ARG A 49 -4.33 -3.78 -10.81
CA ARG A 49 -5.07 -3.64 -12.07
C ARG A 49 -5.47 -2.19 -12.34
N LYS A 50 -5.99 -1.50 -11.32
CA LYS A 50 -6.43 -0.10 -11.39
C LYS A 50 -5.27 0.84 -11.68
N GLN A 51 -4.11 0.58 -11.08
CA GLN A 51 -2.89 1.36 -11.27
C GLN A 51 -2.05 0.91 -12.48
N GLY A 52 -2.41 -0.19 -13.13
CA GLY A 52 -1.66 -0.76 -14.26
C GLY A 52 -0.34 -1.44 -13.86
N PHE A 53 -0.13 -1.73 -12.58
CA PHE A 53 1.03 -2.47 -12.12
C PHE A 53 0.89 -3.94 -12.48
N LYS A 54 1.83 -4.48 -13.27
CA LYS A 54 1.92 -5.92 -13.55
C LYS A 54 2.71 -6.69 -12.50
N THR A 55 3.44 -5.99 -11.62
CA THR A 55 4.27 -6.60 -10.59
C THR A 55 3.79 -6.18 -9.22
N ILE A 56 3.40 -7.14 -8.39
CA ILE A 56 2.94 -6.89 -7.03
C ILE A 56 4.12 -7.04 -6.07
N THR A 57 4.61 -5.89 -5.63
CA THR A 57 5.67 -5.77 -4.63
C THR A 57 5.07 -5.57 -3.24
N LEU A 58 5.90 -5.66 -2.20
CA LEU A 58 5.50 -5.25 -0.85
C LEU A 58 4.89 -3.85 -0.81
N GLN A 59 5.38 -2.94 -1.65
CA GLN A 59 4.89 -1.58 -1.72
C GLN A 59 3.46 -1.52 -2.29
N VAL A 60 3.17 -2.30 -3.35
CA VAL A 60 1.81 -2.42 -3.90
C VAL A 60 0.87 -3.07 -2.90
N MET A 61 1.35 -4.07 -2.14
CA MET A 61 0.60 -4.64 -1.03
C MET A 61 0.30 -3.60 0.04
N ASP A 62 1.30 -2.86 0.49
CA ASP A 62 1.16 -1.83 1.52
C ASP A 62 0.20 -0.73 1.07
N ASP A 63 0.30 -0.27 -0.18
CA ASP A 63 -0.56 0.77 -0.73
C ASP A 63 -2.01 0.30 -0.91
N SER A 64 -2.22 -0.94 -1.37
CA SER A 64 -3.57 -1.53 -1.41
C SER A 64 -4.17 -1.76 -0.01
N LYS A 65 -3.32 -2.11 0.97
CA LYS A 65 -3.74 -2.23 2.37
C LYS A 65 -4.07 -0.86 2.94
N ASN A 66 -3.39 0.20 2.53
CA ASN A 66 -3.70 1.54 2.96
C ASN A 66 -5.00 2.07 2.33
N ASP A 67 -5.28 1.71 1.07
CA ASP A 67 -6.57 1.90 0.41
C ASP A 67 -7.71 1.18 1.17
N THR A 68 -7.44 -0.03 1.67
CA THR A 68 -8.47 -0.86 2.34
C THR A 68 -8.59 -0.64 3.86
N ALA A 69 -7.50 -0.31 4.56
CA ALA A 69 -7.42 -0.32 6.03
C ALA A 69 -7.58 1.06 6.68
N ASN A 70 -7.47 2.16 5.93
CA ASN A 70 -7.40 3.50 6.51
C ASN A 70 -8.56 4.44 6.18
N GLY A 71 -9.65 3.96 5.55
CA GLY A 71 -10.98 4.59 5.57
C GLY A 71 -11.06 6.09 5.25
N MET A 72 -10.03 6.68 4.65
CA MET A 72 -9.95 8.10 4.33
C MET A 72 -9.74 8.23 2.83
N ALA A 73 -10.78 8.70 2.16
CA ALA A 73 -10.78 8.85 0.72
C ALA A 73 -9.79 9.95 0.34
N TRP A 74 -8.69 9.61 -0.30
CA TRP A 74 -7.81 10.62 -0.87
C TRP A 74 -8.43 11.16 -2.16
N SER A 75 -8.41 12.47 -2.31
CA SER A 75 -8.78 13.12 -3.56
C SER A 75 -7.62 13.00 -4.53
N ARG A 76 -7.92 12.94 -5.83
CA ARG A 76 -6.90 12.85 -6.89
C ARG A 76 -5.84 13.95 -6.81
N GLU A 77 -6.24 15.16 -6.43
CA GLU A 77 -5.31 16.28 -6.21
C GLU A 77 -4.39 16.06 -4.99
N ALA A 78 -4.88 15.41 -3.94
CA ALA A 78 -4.06 15.08 -2.78
C ALA A 78 -3.06 13.96 -3.10
N GLU A 79 -3.47 12.95 -3.86
CA GLU A 79 -2.55 11.90 -4.34
C GLU A 79 -1.44 12.49 -5.20
N GLN A 80 -1.78 13.33 -6.20
CA GLN A 80 -0.78 13.98 -7.05
C GLN A 80 0.21 14.83 -6.25
N ARG A 81 -0.26 15.52 -5.21
CA ARG A 81 0.61 16.30 -4.32
C ARG A 81 1.53 15.39 -3.51
N LEU A 82 1.06 14.21 -3.09
CA LEU A 82 1.86 13.21 -2.38
C LEU A 82 2.93 12.60 -3.30
N GLU A 83 2.59 12.35 -4.57
CA GLU A 83 3.54 11.86 -5.58
C GLU A 83 4.65 12.87 -5.89
N ASN A 84 4.34 14.17 -5.86
CA ASN A 84 5.33 15.25 -6.01
C ASN A 84 6.30 15.37 -4.81
N ILE A 85 5.97 14.76 -3.67
CA ILE A 85 6.87 14.74 -2.50
C ILE A 85 7.92 13.64 -2.72
N PRO A 86 9.19 13.89 -2.38
CA PRO A 86 10.24 12.87 -2.43
C PRO A 86 9.87 11.61 -1.63
N ASP A 87 10.24 10.44 -2.15
CA ASP A 87 9.88 9.13 -1.59
C ASP A 87 10.20 8.98 -0.09
N PHE A 88 11.30 9.57 0.40
CA PHE A 88 11.67 9.50 1.82
C PHE A 88 10.76 10.32 2.75
N ILE A 89 10.08 11.34 2.23
CA ILE A 89 9.12 12.17 2.99
C ILE A 89 7.68 11.73 2.76
N ARG A 90 7.35 11.06 1.65
CA ARG A 90 6.00 10.52 1.39
C ARG A 90 5.35 9.80 2.57
N PRO A 91 6.00 8.83 3.26
CA PRO A 91 5.36 8.14 4.37
C PRO A 91 5.12 9.06 5.59
N MET A 92 5.99 10.05 5.81
CA MET A 92 5.79 11.05 6.87
C MET A 92 4.67 12.03 6.52
N ALA A 93 4.65 12.53 5.28
CA ALA A 93 3.61 13.42 4.78
C ALA A 93 2.23 12.75 4.82
N ARG A 94 2.11 11.52 4.31
CA ARG A 94 0.83 10.77 4.31
C ARG A 94 0.27 10.66 5.74
N LYS A 95 1.11 10.28 6.69
CA LYS A 95 0.74 10.10 8.09
C LYS A 95 0.31 11.40 8.78
N GLU A 96 0.98 12.51 8.48
CA GLU A 96 0.60 13.83 9.02
C GLU A 96 -0.74 14.31 8.44
N VAL A 97 -0.95 14.09 7.14
CA VAL A 97 -2.19 14.45 6.44
C VAL A 97 -3.37 13.62 6.95
N GLU A 98 -3.17 12.32 7.15
CA GLU A 98 -4.16 11.42 7.77
C GLU A 98 -4.48 11.84 9.20
N ARG A 99 -3.47 12.21 9.98
CA ARG A 99 -3.67 12.73 11.33
C ARG A 99 -4.46 14.04 11.30
N LEU A 100 -4.14 14.95 10.40
CA LEU A 100 -4.86 16.22 10.25
C LEU A 100 -6.31 15.98 9.83
N ALA A 101 -6.56 15.08 8.88
CA ALA A 101 -7.89 14.70 8.43
C ALA A 101 -8.73 14.12 9.58
N LYS A 102 -8.13 13.22 10.37
CA LYS A 102 -8.76 12.62 11.53
C LYS A 102 -9.03 13.63 12.65
N GLU A 103 -8.12 14.57 12.90
CA GLU A 103 -8.27 15.66 13.88
C GLU A 103 -9.37 16.65 13.46
N ARG A 104 -9.51 16.89 12.15
CA ARG A 104 -10.59 17.68 11.55
C ARG A 104 -11.92 16.94 11.45
N GLY A 105 -11.94 15.62 11.69
CA GLY A 105 -13.12 14.78 11.50
C GLY A 105 -13.55 14.66 10.03
N VAL A 106 -12.65 14.90 9.07
CA VAL A 106 -12.93 14.75 7.65
C VAL A 106 -12.50 13.37 7.17
N SER A 107 -13.42 12.66 6.53
CA SER A 107 -13.17 11.32 5.96
C SER A 107 -12.55 11.39 4.56
N THR A 108 -12.34 12.58 4.01
CA THR A 108 -11.78 12.80 2.68
C THR A 108 -10.59 13.75 2.76
N ILE A 109 -9.44 13.29 2.30
CA ILE A 109 -8.20 14.08 2.21
C ILE A 109 -8.21 14.84 0.89
N THR A 110 -8.36 16.16 0.97
CA THR A 110 -8.34 17.07 -0.18
C THR A 110 -6.99 17.78 -0.29
N ALA A 111 -6.77 18.50 -1.39
CA ALA A 111 -5.59 19.35 -1.56
C ALA A 111 -5.41 20.35 -0.41
N GLN A 112 -6.51 20.84 0.17
CA GLN A 112 -6.48 21.75 1.31
C GLN A 112 -5.92 21.09 2.57
N VAL A 113 -6.34 19.85 2.87
CA VAL A 113 -5.81 19.07 4.01
C VAL A 113 -4.31 18.77 3.80
N MET A 114 -3.90 18.52 2.56
CA MET A 114 -2.49 18.37 2.18
C MET A 114 -1.66 19.64 2.39
N ASP A 115 -2.15 20.80 1.95
CA ASP A 115 -1.47 22.09 2.16
C ASP A 115 -1.38 22.44 3.65
N GLU A 116 -2.47 22.26 4.42
CA GLU A 116 -2.46 22.49 5.87
C GLU A 116 -1.50 21.55 6.59
N ALA A 117 -1.47 20.26 6.23
CA ALA A 117 -0.55 19.29 6.82
C ALA A 117 0.90 19.61 6.47
N LYS A 118 1.16 20.05 5.23
CA LYS A 118 2.49 20.47 4.77
C LYS A 118 2.96 21.73 5.50
N ASP A 119 2.10 22.73 5.68
CA ASP A 119 2.43 23.95 6.43
C ASP A 119 2.74 23.62 7.90
N LYS A 120 1.92 22.76 8.53
CA LYS A 120 2.12 22.30 9.91
C LYS A 120 3.43 21.51 10.05
N PHE A 121 3.77 20.67 9.07
CA PHE A 121 5.01 19.91 9.02
C PHE A 121 6.24 20.80 8.84
N LEU A 122 6.19 21.79 7.93
CA LEU A 122 7.26 22.77 7.72
C LEU A 122 7.46 23.70 8.93
N LYS A 123 6.40 24.01 9.67
CA LYS A 123 6.45 24.83 10.88
C LYS A 123 7.08 24.09 12.08
N PHE A 124 7.07 22.77 12.06
CA PHE A 124 7.62 21.91 13.13
C PHE A 124 9.07 21.44 12.86
N MET A 125 9.62 21.78 11.70
CA MET A 125 11.00 21.56 11.30
C MET A 125 11.84 22.83 11.53
#